data_AF-A0A4Y9JUT4-F1
#
_entry.id   AF-A0A4Y9JUT4-F1
#
_cell.length_a   1.000
_cell.length_b   1.000
_cell.length_c   1.000
_cell.angle_alpha   90.00
_cell.angle_beta   90.00
_cell.angle_gamma   90.00
#
_symmetry.space_group_name_H-M   'P 1'
#
loop_
_entity.id
_entity.type
_entity.pdbx_description
1 polymer ?
#
loop_
_entity_poly.entity_id
_entity_poly.type
_entity_poly.pdbx_seq_one_letter_code
_entity_poly.pdbx_strand_id
1 'polypeptide(L)'
;MSTFSVAEKDVKNFFNINDEVLFKGKKFIISKAGKPTCPSGEPKTDIYLLLINKNQTLEIKISYKKDNADFLENKIKSERAEQLFGKNWESIIHSSTMRIEDKFLSKKLIYKIQKGRTSKGSITLGWKFELVNKPNGELSGELILDKSQLLDIYAGNNLSIDKRNAIVNGEVIPNSGVANYILQGNIFLSAQEILDKMEEIDDFVNTSPKIYFACKALNYRTFENKFDGDRPLAVQIEWKIIEDKLSPNFIFNRPLSFNGKIVAENLKNCLSHLNIRNTDDINSNNAMKDYVYE
;
A
#
# COMPACT_ATOMS: atom_id res chain seq x y z
N MET A 1 8.41 -7.51 -20.10
CA MET A 1 7.00 -7.93 -20.26
C MET A 1 6.40 -8.05 -18.87
N SER A 2 5.46 -7.18 -18.50
CA SER A 2 4.72 -7.31 -17.24
C SER A 2 3.79 -8.52 -17.35
N THR A 3 4.00 -9.53 -16.52
CA THR A 3 3.11 -10.69 -16.45
C THR A 3 1.79 -10.24 -15.85
N PHE A 4 0.74 -10.20 -16.67
CA PHE A 4 -0.62 -9.91 -16.21
C PHE A 4 -1.05 -10.97 -15.20
N SER A 5 -1.78 -10.58 -14.14
CA SER A 5 -2.44 -11.61 -13.33
C SER A 5 -3.44 -12.34 -14.23
N VAL A 6 -3.57 -13.66 -14.03
CA VAL A 6 -4.47 -14.50 -14.85
C VAL A 6 -5.89 -13.92 -14.87
N ALA A 7 -6.36 -13.43 -13.72
CA ALA A 7 -7.69 -12.83 -13.59
C ALA A 7 -7.86 -11.55 -14.42
N GLU A 8 -6.90 -10.62 -14.39
CA GLU A 8 -7.00 -9.43 -15.24
C GLU A 8 -7.01 -9.81 -16.73
N LYS A 9 -6.27 -10.87 -17.11
CA LYS A 9 -6.23 -11.40 -18.48
C LYS A 9 -7.59 -11.92 -18.91
N ASP A 10 -8.23 -12.68 -18.03
CA ASP A 10 -9.54 -13.26 -18.27
C ASP A 10 -10.60 -12.16 -18.48
N VAL A 11 -10.60 -11.11 -17.64
CA VAL A 11 -11.50 -9.96 -17.78
C VAL A 11 -11.25 -9.24 -19.12
N LYS A 12 -9.98 -8.98 -19.48
CA LYS A 12 -9.63 -8.31 -20.74
C LYS A 12 -10.05 -9.12 -21.97
N ASN A 13 -10.04 -10.46 -21.89
CA ASN A 13 -10.34 -11.34 -23.02
C ASN A 13 -11.81 -11.31 -23.44
N PHE A 14 -12.72 -10.82 -22.59
CA PHE A 14 -14.11 -10.64 -23.00
C PHE A 14 -14.31 -9.50 -24.01
N PHE A 15 -13.37 -8.55 -24.09
CA PHE A 15 -13.49 -7.39 -24.96
C PHE A 15 -12.75 -7.61 -26.29
N ASN A 16 -13.48 -8.05 -27.32
CA ASN A 16 -12.94 -8.15 -28.68
C ASN A 16 -13.23 -6.88 -29.47
N ILE A 17 -12.31 -6.52 -30.36
CA ILE A 17 -12.48 -5.38 -31.25
C ILE A 17 -13.60 -5.69 -32.25
N ASN A 18 -14.42 -4.69 -32.55
CA ASN A 18 -15.62 -4.74 -33.39
C ASN A 18 -16.86 -5.40 -32.78
N ASP A 19 -16.79 -5.91 -31.55
CA ASP A 19 -17.99 -6.37 -30.85
C ASP A 19 -18.93 -5.18 -30.53
N GLU A 20 -20.23 -5.41 -30.66
CA GLU A 20 -21.27 -4.46 -30.23
C GLU A 20 -21.62 -4.70 -28.76
N VAL A 21 -21.64 -3.61 -27.98
CA VAL A 21 -22.01 -3.62 -26.55
C VAL A 21 -23.03 -2.54 -26.25
N LEU A 22 -23.84 -2.75 -25.22
CA LEU A 22 -24.75 -1.75 -24.67
C LEU A 22 -24.06 -1.05 -23.49
N PHE A 23 -23.98 0.28 -23.53
CA PHE A 23 -23.45 1.04 -22.40
C PHE A 23 -24.31 2.28 -22.15
N LYS A 24 -24.79 2.46 -20.91
CA LYS A 24 -25.71 3.54 -20.51
C LYS A 24 -26.89 3.72 -21.48
N GLY A 25 -27.49 2.60 -21.91
CA GLY A 25 -28.64 2.57 -22.82
C GLY A 25 -28.34 2.87 -24.29
N LYS A 26 -27.07 3.01 -24.70
CA LYS A 26 -26.66 3.25 -26.09
C LYS A 26 -25.77 2.13 -26.60
N LYS A 27 -25.90 1.80 -27.89
CA LYS A 27 -25.04 0.82 -28.57
C LYS A 27 -23.71 1.45 -28.97
N PHE A 28 -22.63 0.71 -28.78
CA PHE A 28 -21.28 1.08 -29.17
C PHE A 28 -20.54 -0.11 -29.77
N ILE A 29 -19.52 0.20 -30.57
CA ILE A 29 -18.53 -0.75 -31.04
C ILE A 29 -17.25 -0.59 -30.22
N ILE A 30 -16.65 -1.70 -29.80
CA ILE A 30 -15.34 -1.69 -29.16
C ILE A 30 -14.29 -1.42 -30.24
N SER A 31 -13.70 -0.22 -30.24
CA SER A 31 -12.67 0.19 -31.19
C SER A 31 -11.25 -0.14 -30.71
N LYS A 32 -11.01 -0.08 -29.38
CA LYS A 32 -9.72 -0.42 -28.77
C LYS A 32 -9.96 -1.10 -27.44
N ALA A 33 -9.16 -2.13 -27.14
CA ALA A 33 -9.10 -2.79 -25.85
C ALA A 33 -7.65 -3.20 -25.56
N GLY A 34 -7.14 -2.95 -24.36
CA GLY A 34 -5.77 -3.31 -23.99
C GLY A 34 -5.43 -3.06 -22.53
N LYS A 35 -4.30 -3.62 -22.08
CA LYS A 35 -3.73 -3.31 -20.75
C LYS A 35 -2.85 -2.06 -20.87
N PRO A 36 -3.11 -0.99 -20.09
CA PRO A 36 -2.17 0.10 -19.93
C PRO A 36 -0.86 -0.36 -19.29
N THR A 37 0.26 0.09 -19.82
CA THR A 37 1.60 -0.21 -19.29
C THR A 37 2.49 1.03 -19.27
N CYS A 38 3.52 1.03 -18.43
CA CYS A 38 4.50 2.11 -18.34
C CYS A 38 5.92 1.54 -18.15
N PRO A 39 6.98 2.33 -18.37
CA PRO A 39 8.36 1.85 -18.26
C PRO A 39 8.72 1.32 -16.86
N SER A 40 8.13 1.88 -15.80
CA SER A 40 8.40 1.50 -14.41
C SER A 40 7.13 1.49 -13.55
N GLY A 41 6.97 0.44 -12.75
CA GLY A 41 5.77 0.22 -11.94
C GLY A 41 4.55 -0.13 -12.79
N GLU A 42 3.37 0.15 -12.26
CA GLU A 42 2.08 -0.11 -12.93
C GLU A 42 1.20 1.14 -12.90
N PRO A 43 0.46 1.43 -13.99
CA PRO A 43 -0.65 2.38 -13.97
C PRO A 43 -1.78 1.90 -13.04
N LYS A 44 -2.74 2.79 -12.72
CA LYS A 44 -3.91 2.38 -11.91
C LYS A 44 -4.95 1.63 -12.73
N THR A 45 -5.07 1.98 -13.99
CA THR A 45 -5.96 1.31 -14.95
C THR A 45 -5.41 -0.07 -15.31
N ASP A 46 -6.21 -1.10 -15.08
CA ASP A 46 -5.91 -2.49 -15.45
C ASP A 46 -6.40 -2.80 -16.87
N ILE A 47 -7.51 -2.19 -17.29
CA ILE A 47 -8.12 -2.40 -18.62
C ILE A 47 -8.56 -1.06 -19.21
N TYR A 48 -8.11 -0.78 -20.43
CA TYR A 48 -8.54 0.36 -21.22
C TYR A 48 -9.45 -0.10 -22.36
N LEU A 49 -10.57 0.59 -22.55
CA LEU A 49 -11.49 0.42 -23.67
C LEU A 49 -11.78 1.77 -24.33
N LEU A 50 -11.86 1.76 -25.66
CA LEU A 50 -12.39 2.85 -26.46
C LEU A 50 -13.67 2.38 -27.13
N LEU A 51 -14.81 2.94 -26.71
CA LEU A 51 -16.11 2.67 -27.30
C LEU A 51 -16.47 3.79 -28.29
N ILE A 52 -16.90 3.41 -29.49
CA ILE A 52 -17.31 4.38 -30.51
C ILE A 52 -18.73 4.10 -30.98
N ASN A 53 -19.49 5.16 -31.21
CA ASN A 53 -20.71 5.10 -32.01
C ASN A 53 -20.75 6.30 -32.97
N LYS A 54 -21.87 6.47 -33.69
CA LYS A 54 -21.99 7.55 -34.69
C LYS A 54 -21.82 8.97 -34.12
N ASN A 55 -22.08 9.16 -32.83
CA ASN A 55 -22.21 10.49 -32.22
C ASN A 55 -21.10 10.81 -31.21
N GLN A 56 -20.43 9.80 -30.66
CA GLN A 56 -19.46 10.00 -29.58
C GLN A 56 -18.45 8.86 -29.47
N THR A 57 -17.32 9.20 -28.86
CA THR A 57 -16.25 8.29 -28.44
C THR A 57 -16.14 8.35 -26.92
N LEU A 58 -16.07 7.19 -26.26
CA LEU A 58 -15.96 7.09 -24.80
C LEU A 58 -14.75 6.26 -24.41
N GLU A 59 -13.96 6.78 -23.48
CA GLU A 59 -12.88 6.03 -22.82
C GLU A 59 -13.37 5.43 -21.51
N ILE A 60 -13.25 4.11 -21.40
CA ILE A 60 -13.49 3.36 -20.16
C ILE A 60 -12.15 2.84 -19.67
N LYS A 61 -11.78 3.21 -18.45
CA LYS A 61 -10.50 2.93 -17.81
C LYS A 61 -10.79 2.26 -16.48
N ILE A 62 -10.75 0.93 -16.49
CA ILE A 62 -11.20 0.09 -15.37
C ILE A 62 -10.01 -0.23 -14.48
N SER A 63 -10.13 0.04 -13.18
CA SER A 63 -9.31 -0.62 -12.16
C SER A 63 -10.04 -1.86 -11.64
N TYR A 64 -9.43 -3.03 -11.77
CA TYR A 64 -10.00 -4.31 -11.39
C TYR A 64 -9.51 -4.74 -10.00
N LYS A 65 -10.43 -5.23 -9.17
CA LYS A 65 -10.13 -5.78 -7.84
C LYS A 65 -10.90 -7.09 -7.63
N LYS A 66 -10.21 -8.08 -7.06
CA LYS A 66 -10.85 -9.28 -6.52
C LYS A 66 -11.52 -8.95 -5.18
N ASP A 67 -12.58 -9.67 -4.85
CA ASP A 67 -13.34 -9.44 -3.61
C ASP A 67 -12.49 -9.66 -2.34
N ASN A 68 -11.49 -10.54 -2.42
CA ASN A 68 -10.61 -10.87 -1.30
C ASN A 68 -9.32 -10.02 -1.26
N ALA A 69 -9.22 -8.95 -2.06
CA ALA A 69 -8.05 -8.10 -2.09
C ALA A 69 -8.03 -7.19 -0.85
N ASP A 70 -7.34 -7.64 0.20
CA ASP A 70 -7.27 -6.90 1.47
C ASP A 70 -6.38 -5.64 1.39
N PHE A 71 -5.45 -5.61 0.45
CA PHE A 71 -4.46 -4.54 0.30
C PHE A 71 -4.83 -3.61 -0.84
N LEU A 72 -4.83 -2.31 -0.53
CA LEU A 72 -4.90 -1.24 -1.52
C LEU A 72 -3.50 -0.81 -1.95
N GLU A 73 -2.59 -0.63 -0.99
CA GLU A 73 -1.20 -0.24 -1.22
C GLU A 73 -0.28 -0.88 -0.17
N ASN A 74 0.89 -1.32 -0.60
CA ASN A 74 1.91 -1.91 0.26
C ASN A 74 3.26 -1.24 -0.01
N LYS A 75 4.14 -1.19 1.00
CA LYS A 75 5.51 -0.69 0.88
C LYS A 75 5.59 0.78 0.46
N ILE A 76 4.70 1.60 1.02
CA ILE A 76 4.55 3.02 0.66
C ILE A 76 5.83 3.78 1.02
N LYS A 77 6.40 4.48 0.02
CA LYS A 77 7.49 5.46 0.18
C LYS A 77 6.93 6.88 0.23
N SER A 78 7.73 7.86 0.63
CA SER A 78 7.33 9.28 0.69
C SER A 78 6.75 9.77 -0.63
N GLU A 79 7.39 9.47 -1.77
CA GLU A 79 6.90 9.90 -3.08
C GLU A 79 5.54 9.28 -3.39
N ARG A 80 5.33 8.01 -3.02
CA ARG A 80 4.05 7.33 -3.21
C ARG A 80 2.98 7.87 -2.25
N ALA A 81 3.35 8.22 -1.02
CA ALA A 81 2.45 8.82 -0.05
C ALA A 81 1.97 10.21 -0.51
N GLU A 82 2.86 11.03 -1.06
CA GLU A 82 2.49 12.32 -1.64
C GLU A 82 1.55 12.15 -2.83
N GLN A 83 1.77 11.16 -3.69
CA GLN A 83 0.82 10.85 -4.75
C GLN A 83 -0.55 10.52 -4.18
N LEU A 84 -0.64 9.60 -3.21
CA LEU A 84 -1.91 9.11 -2.67
C LEU A 84 -2.69 10.16 -1.86
N PHE A 85 -1.99 10.97 -1.05
CA PHE A 85 -2.62 11.85 -0.06
C PHE A 85 -2.42 13.34 -0.35
N GLY A 86 -1.70 13.68 -1.42
CA GLY A 86 -1.31 15.04 -1.76
C GLY A 86 -0.21 15.59 -0.85
N LYS A 87 0.02 16.90 -0.92
CA LYS A 87 1.11 17.60 -0.19
C LYS A 87 1.05 17.45 1.34
N ASN A 88 -0.12 17.15 1.89
CA ASN A 88 -0.32 16.98 3.34
C ASN A 88 -0.11 15.54 3.83
N TRP A 89 0.47 14.66 3.00
CA TRP A 89 0.65 13.24 3.30
C TRP A 89 1.34 12.96 4.64
N GLU A 90 2.35 13.75 5.02
CA GLU A 90 3.07 13.59 6.30
C GLU A 90 2.12 13.76 7.49
N SER A 91 1.31 14.82 7.46
CA SER A 91 0.33 15.12 8.51
C SER A 91 -0.73 14.03 8.62
N ILE A 92 -1.14 13.44 7.49
CA ILE A 92 -2.14 12.37 7.47
C ILE A 92 -1.58 11.09 8.10
N ILE A 93 -0.35 10.69 7.75
CA ILE A 93 0.28 9.51 8.38
C ILE A 93 0.53 9.78 9.86
N HIS A 94 1.10 10.93 10.21
CA HIS A 94 1.39 11.30 11.59
C HIS A 94 0.14 11.34 12.47
N SER A 95 -0.90 12.07 12.05
CA SER A 95 -2.16 12.13 12.81
C SER A 95 -2.82 10.75 12.94
N SER A 96 -2.69 9.90 11.91
CA SER A 96 -3.24 8.55 11.94
C SER A 96 -2.51 7.63 12.91
N THR A 97 -1.18 7.69 12.97
CA THR A 97 -0.39 6.89 13.92
C THR A 97 -0.55 7.40 15.36
N MET A 98 -0.65 8.72 15.54
CA MET A 98 -0.91 9.35 16.86
C MET A 98 -2.27 8.94 17.44
N ARG A 99 -3.31 8.75 16.61
CA ARG A 99 -4.63 8.27 17.08
C ARG A 99 -4.58 6.89 17.75
N ILE A 100 -3.52 6.12 17.54
CA ILE A 100 -3.31 4.79 18.14
C ILE A 100 -1.97 4.70 18.88
N GLU A 101 -1.42 5.84 19.33
CA GLU A 101 -0.13 5.94 20.01
C GLU A 101 -0.02 5.00 21.21
N ASP A 102 -1.07 4.95 22.04
CA ASP A 102 -1.19 4.05 23.19
C ASP A 102 -0.93 2.57 22.82
N LYS A 103 -1.38 2.15 21.65
CA LYS A 103 -1.17 0.80 21.14
C LYS A 103 0.27 0.55 20.71
N PHE A 104 1.00 1.57 20.27
CA PHE A 104 2.43 1.48 19.99
C PHE A 104 3.24 1.41 21.28
N LEU A 105 2.94 2.30 22.24
CA LEU A 105 3.67 2.40 23.51
C LEU A 105 3.52 1.15 24.38
N SER A 106 2.40 0.44 24.26
CA SER A 106 2.14 -0.83 24.95
C SER A 106 2.84 -2.04 24.31
N LYS A 107 3.53 -1.89 23.17
CA LYS A 107 4.24 -2.99 22.51
C LYS A 107 5.54 -3.34 23.23
N LYS A 108 5.75 -4.65 23.38
CA LYS A 108 7.09 -5.21 23.53
C LYS A 108 7.85 -5.03 22.21
N LEU A 109 9.14 -4.73 22.32
CA LEU A 109 10.01 -4.44 21.18
C LEU A 109 11.17 -5.43 21.07
N ILE A 110 11.53 -6.11 22.15
CA ILE A 110 12.60 -7.11 22.19
C ILE A 110 11.96 -8.46 22.52
N TYR A 111 12.17 -9.47 21.68
CA TYR A 111 11.50 -10.77 21.77
C TYR A 111 12.51 -11.88 22.02
N LYS A 112 12.71 -12.25 23.29
CA LYS A 112 13.57 -13.36 23.71
C LYS A 112 12.94 -14.73 23.46
N ILE A 113 11.60 -14.78 23.43
CA ILE A 113 10.80 -15.94 22.98
C ILE A 113 9.87 -15.53 21.83
N GLN A 114 9.40 -16.49 21.04
CA GLN A 114 8.46 -16.24 19.95
C GLN A 114 7.11 -15.70 20.50
N LYS A 115 6.56 -14.68 19.84
CA LYS A 115 5.20 -14.18 20.12
C LYS A 115 4.39 -14.10 18.83
N GLY A 116 3.41 -14.98 18.67
CA GLY A 116 2.63 -15.07 17.44
C GLY A 116 3.53 -15.26 16.21
N ARG A 117 3.50 -14.30 15.27
CA ARG A 117 4.34 -14.30 14.05
C ARG A 117 5.72 -13.67 14.24
N THR A 118 6.00 -13.06 15.39
CA THR A 118 7.32 -12.47 15.67
C THR A 118 8.26 -13.54 16.21
N SER A 119 9.30 -13.85 15.44
CA SER A 119 10.29 -14.89 15.78
C SER A 119 11.10 -14.56 17.04
N LYS A 120 11.58 -15.60 17.72
CA LYS A 120 12.63 -15.50 18.75
C LYS A 120 13.82 -14.70 18.20
N GLY A 121 14.42 -13.83 19.01
CA GLY A 121 15.58 -13.03 18.59
C GLY A 121 15.23 -11.76 17.82
N SER A 122 13.96 -11.36 17.80
CA SER A 122 13.53 -10.16 17.09
C SER A 122 13.67 -8.92 17.98
N ILE A 123 14.24 -7.85 17.43
CA ILE A 123 14.19 -6.49 17.98
C ILE A 123 13.50 -5.58 16.95
N THR A 124 12.44 -4.90 17.37
CA THR A 124 11.64 -4.03 16.50
C THR A 124 12.41 -2.74 16.16
N LEU A 125 12.50 -2.44 14.86
CA LEU A 125 13.08 -1.20 14.33
C LEU A 125 12.01 -0.10 14.15
N GLY A 126 10.75 -0.50 14.01
CA GLY A 126 9.63 0.38 13.79
C GLY A 126 8.54 -0.32 12.98
N TRP A 127 7.65 0.46 12.37
CA TRP A 127 6.50 -0.04 11.63
C TRP A 127 6.34 0.63 10.27
N LYS A 128 6.14 -0.20 9.24
CA LYS A 128 5.81 0.21 7.87
C LYS A 128 4.34 0.61 7.79
N PHE A 129 3.98 1.53 6.90
CA PHE A 129 2.60 1.92 6.64
C PHE A 129 2.04 1.20 5.41
N GLU A 130 0.87 0.59 5.55
CA GLU A 130 0.15 -0.13 4.50
C GLU A 130 -1.30 0.37 4.45
N LEU A 131 -1.90 0.44 3.25
CA LEU A 131 -3.32 0.75 3.06
C LEU A 131 -4.10 -0.51 2.76
N VAL A 132 -5.21 -0.67 3.46
CA VAL A 132 -6.06 -1.86 3.42
C VAL A 132 -7.53 -1.45 3.40
N ASN A 133 -8.38 -2.30 2.84
CA ASN A 133 -9.83 -2.05 2.75
C ASN A 133 -10.61 -2.52 4.00
N LYS A 134 -9.92 -3.07 4.99
CA LYS A 134 -10.48 -3.51 6.27
C LYS A 134 -9.43 -3.42 7.39
N PRO A 135 -9.83 -3.37 8.67
CA PRO A 135 -8.89 -3.39 9.78
C PRO A 135 -7.95 -4.60 9.70
N ASN A 136 -6.64 -4.40 9.92
CA ASN A 136 -5.63 -5.44 9.74
C ASN A 136 -4.58 -5.44 10.86
N GLY A 137 -4.95 -6.04 11.99
CA GLY A 137 -4.13 -6.17 13.20
C GLY A 137 -4.32 -5.04 14.19
N GLU A 138 -3.65 -5.12 15.33
CA GLU A 138 -3.87 -4.17 16.46
C GLU A 138 -3.40 -2.75 16.15
N LEU A 139 -2.30 -2.62 15.41
CA LEU A 139 -1.76 -1.33 14.96
C LEU A 139 -2.41 -0.93 13.63
N SER A 140 -3.75 -0.85 13.63
CA SER A 140 -4.53 -0.39 12.49
C SER A 140 -5.63 0.56 12.93
N GLY A 141 -6.11 1.39 12.01
CA GLY A 141 -7.16 2.35 12.25
C GLY A 141 -7.77 2.88 10.95
N GLU A 142 -8.93 3.50 11.04
CA GLU A 142 -9.58 4.16 9.90
C GLU A 142 -8.74 5.37 9.47
N LEU A 143 -8.56 5.51 8.17
CA LEU A 143 -7.86 6.63 7.57
C LEU A 143 -8.88 7.73 7.26
N ILE A 144 -8.69 8.90 7.86
CA ILE A 144 -9.56 10.06 7.63
C ILE A 144 -9.02 10.80 6.41
N LEU A 145 -9.77 10.73 5.31
CA LEU A 145 -9.43 11.34 4.02
C LEU A 145 -10.59 12.17 3.52
N ASP A 146 -10.29 13.22 2.77
CA ASP A 146 -11.31 13.92 2.00
C ASP A 146 -11.69 13.12 0.72
N LYS A 147 -12.79 13.51 0.07
CA LYS A 147 -13.27 12.86 -1.15
C LYS A 147 -12.21 12.89 -2.25
N SER A 148 -11.44 13.97 -2.40
CA SER A 148 -10.44 14.08 -3.46
C SER A 148 -9.26 13.12 -3.28
N GLN A 149 -8.82 12.91 -2.03
CA GLN A 149 -7.80 11.93 -1.67
C GLN A 149 -8.32 10.50 -1.86
N LEU A 150 -9.56 10.25 -1.46
CA LEU A 150 -10.20 8.94 -1.66
C LEU A 150 -10.31 8.59 -3.15
N LEU A 151 -10.78 9.54 -3.96
CA LEU A 151 -10.80 9.44 -5.43
C LEU A 151 -9.41 9.10 -5.97
N ASP A 152 -8.38 9.80 -5.53
CA ASP A 152 -7.04 9.61 -6.05
C ASP A 152 -6.45 8.23 -5.73
N ILE A 153 -6.75 7.66 -4.55
CA ILE A 153 -6.35 6.29 -4.21
C ILE A 153 -6.91 5.29 -5.22
N TYR A 154 -8.15 5.47 -5.69
CA TYR A 154 -8.80 4.57 -6.64
C TYR A 154 -8.53 4.91 -8.11
N ALA A 155 -8.35 6.18 -8.46
CA ALA A 155 -8.18 6.63 -9.84
C ALA A 155 -6.70 6.80 -10.25
N GLY A 156 -5.83 7.26 -9.34
CA GLY A 156 -4.41 7.52 -9.61
C GLY A 156 -4.14 8.83 -10.37
N ASN A 157 -4.90 9.90 -10.11
CA ASN A 157 -4.73 11.21 -10.76
C ASN A 157 -3.37 11.87 -10.46
N ASN A 158 -2.78 11.58 -9.31
CA ASN A 158 -1.47 12.12 -8.90
C ASN A 158 -0.29 11.24 -9.29
N LEU A 159 -0.52 10.15 -10.05
CA LEU A 159 0.57 9.34 -10.57
C LEU A 159 1.53 10.17 -11.46
N SER A 160 2.76 9.68 -11.60
CA SER A 160 3.75 10.29 -12.49
C SER A 160 3.26 10.31 -13.95
N ILE A 161 3.75 11.25 -14.75
CA ILE A 161 3.23 11.49 -16.11
C ILE A 161 3.32 10.26 -17.02
N ASP A 162 4.39 9.47 -16.89
CA ASP A 162 4.62 8.21 -17.61
C ASP A 162 3.61 7.11 -17.22
N LYS A 163 3.10 7.15 -15.99
CA LYS A 163 2.05 6.24 -15.53
C LYS A 163 0.66 6.72 -15.94
N ARG A 164 0.40 8.03 -15.88
CA ARG A 164 -0.89 8.60 -16.29
C ARG A 164 -1.09 8.47 -17.80
N ASN A 165 -0.07 8.80 -18.59
CA ASN A 165 -0.06 8.67 -20.04
C ASN A 165 0.52 7.31 -20.42
N ALA A 166 -0.21 6.26 -20.08
CA ALA A 166 0.25 4.89 -20.26
C ALA A 166 0.25 4.48 -21.75
N ILE A 167 1.00 3.42 -22.02
CA ILE A 167 1.08 2.77 -23.33
C ILE A 167 -0.01 1.71 -23.42
N VAL A 168 -0.88 1.83 -24.41
CA VAL A 168 -1.94 0.87 -24.74
C VAL A 168 -1.72 0.40 -26.17
N ASN A 169 -1.50 -0.90 -26.37
CA ASN A 169 -1.24 -1.51 -27.68
C ASN A 169 -0.10 -0.83 -28.48
N GLY A 170 0.94 -0.37 -27.78
CA GLY A 170 2.11 0.27 -28.38
C GLY A 170 2.01 1.80 -28.54
N GLU A 171 0.86 2.40 -28.23
CA GLU A 171 0.64 3.85 -28.35
C GLU A 171 0.52 4.51 -26.98
N VAL A 172 1.15 5.67 -26.79
CA VAL A 172 0.97 6.50 -25.59
C VAL A 172 -0.38 7.20 -25.69
N ILE A 173 -1.29 6.89 -24.76
CA ILE A 173 -2.61 7.51 -24.69
C ILE A 173 -2.68 8.41 -23.44
N PRO A 174 -2.94 9.72 -23.58
CA PRO A 174 -3.05 10.64 -22.45
C PRO A 174 -4.07 10.16 -21.41
N ASN A 175 -3.70 10.18 -20.13
CA ASN A 175 -4.55 9.77 -18.99
C ASN A 175 -5.13 8.34 -19.05
N SER A 176 -4.66 7.47 -19.94
CA SER A 176 -5.13 6.09 -20.03
C SER A 176 -4.80 5.24 -18.79
N GLY A 177 -3.78 5.63 -18.04
CA GLY A 177 -3.38 5.00 -16.79
C GLY A 177 -4.10 5.50 -15.53
N VAL A 178 -4.97 6.50 -15.68
CA VAL A 178 -5.85 7.01 -14.62
C VAL A 178 -7.23 6.37 -14.78
N ALA A 179 -7.67 5.59 -13.80
CA ALA A 179 -8.93 4.88 -13.86
C ALA A 179 -10.13 5.83 -13.66
N ASN A 180 -11.24 5.54 -14.32
CA ASN A 180 -12.53 6.23 -14.12
C ASN A 180 -13.66 5.26 -13.71
N TYR A 181 -13.46 3.95 -13.86
CA TYR A 181 -14.36 2.92 -13.34
C TYR A 181 -13.61 1.94 -12.43
N ILE A 182 -14.31 1.37 -11.46
CA ILE A 182 -13.85 0.24 -10.67
C ILE A 182 -14.70 -0.98 -10.97
N LEU A 183 -14.06 -2.15 -11.06
CA LEU A 183 -14.72 -3.43 -11.22
C LEU A 183 -14.31 -4.34 -10.06
N GLN A 184 -15.30 -4.82 -9.30
CA GLN A 184 -15.11 -5.78 -8.23
C GLN A 184 -15.75 -7.12 -8.58
N GLY A 185 -15.05 -8.21 -8.34
CA GLY A 185 -15.58 -9.55 -8.53
C GLY A 185 -14.53 -10.60 -8.86
N ASN A 186 -14.93 -11.87 -8.79
CA ASN A 186 -14.04 -13.00 -9.06
C ASN A 186 -14.29 -13.67 -10.42
N ILE A 187 -15.53 -13.67 -10.90
CA ILE A 187 -15.95 -14.38 -12.11
C ILE A 187 -16.88 -13.48 -12.90
N PHE A 188 -16.63 -13.38 -14.20
CA PHE A 188 -17.46 -12.70 -15.19
C PHE A 188 -17.64 -13.64 -16.38
N LEU A 189 -18.78 -13.53 -17.06
CA LEU A 189 -19.19 -14.43 -18.14
C LEU A 189 -19.21 -13.73 -19.50
N SER A 190 -19.20 -12.39 -19.54
CA SER A 190 -19.23 -11.62 -20.79
C SER A 190 -18.72 -10.19 -20.62
N ALA A 191 -18.45 -9.51 -21.74
CA ALA A 191 -18.16 -8.08 -21.75
C ALA A 191 -19.34 -7.25 -21.24
N GLN A 192 -20.57 -7.63 -21.59
CA GLN A 192 -21.76 -6.91 -21.16
C GLN A 192 -21.92 -6.98 -19.64
N GLU A 193 -21.72 -8.14 -19.04
CA GLU A 193 -21.76 -8.29 -17.58
C GLU A 193 -20.73 -7.40 -16.88
N ILE A 194 -19.52 -7.28 -17.43
CA ILE A 194 -18.49 -6.39 -16.87
C ILE A 194 -18.93 -4.93 -16.97
N LEU A 195 -19.45 -4.50 -18.12
CA LEU A 195 -19.93 -3.13 -18.33
C LEU A 195 -21.12 -2.79 -17.43
N ASP A 196 -21.97 -3.77 -17.13
CA ASP A 196 -23.13 -3.61 -16.26
C ASP A 196 -22.75 -3.58 -14.77
N LYS A 197 -21.65 -4.24 -14.39
CA LYS A 197 -21.18 -4.35 -13.00
C LYS A 197 -20.15 -3.31 -12.58
N MET A 198 -19.45 -2.69 -13.52
CA MET A 198 -18.47 -1.66 -13.18
C MET A 198 -19.17 -0.39 -12.68
N GLU A 199 -18.56 0.28 -11.71
CA GLU A 199 -19.07 1.50 -11.11
C GLU A 199 -18.15 2.67 -11.45
N GLU A 200 -18.70 3.86 -11.66
CA GLU A 200 -17.87 5.06 -11.75
C GLU A 200 -17.15 5.27 -10.42
N ILE A 201 -15.86 5.60 -10.47
CA ILE A 201 -15.07 5.79 -9.25
C ILE A 201 -15.65 6.92 -8.39
N ASP A 202 -16.21 7.98 -9.00
CA ASP A 202 -16.83 9.06 -8.23
C ASP A 202 -18.06 8.61 -7.43
N ASP A 203 -18.87 7.73 -8.01
CA ASP A 203 -20.02 7.16 -7.33
C ASP A 203 -19.59 6.16 -6.25
N PHE A 204 -18.61 5.31 -6.57
CA PHE A 204 -18.07 4.29 -5.66
C PHE A 204 -17.50 4.91 -4.37
N VAL A 205 -16.81 6.04 -4.46
CA VAL A 205 -16.28 6.71 -3.26
C VAL A 205 -17.36 7.37 -2.40
N ASN A 206 -18.52 7.73 -2.98
CA ASN A 206 -19.63 8.34 -2.25
C ASN A 206 -20.41 7.32 -1.42
N THR A 207 -20.54 6.08 -1.91
CA THR A 207 -21.22 4.98 -1.21
C THR A 207 -20.29 4.21 -0.26
N SER A 208 -18.98 4.44 -0.42
CA SER A 208 -17.84 4.17 0.47
C SER A 208 -17.64 2.73 0.97
N PRO A 209 -16.51 2.12 0.59
CA PRO A 209 -15.71 1.32 1.51
C PRO A 209 -14.79 2.23 2.33
N LYS A 210 -14.82 2.06 3.65
CA LYS A 210 -13.84 2.67 4.56
C LYS A 210 -12.42 2.20 4.22
N ILE A 211 -11.47 3.13 4.13
CA ILE A 211 -10.05 2.81 4.02
C ILE A 211 -9.42 2.79 5.41
N TYR A 212 -8.58 1.79 5.66
CA TYR A 212 -7.83 1.65 6.88
C TYR A 212 -6.34 1.68 6.58
N PHE A 213 -5.56 2.16 7.54
CA PHE A 213 -4.12 1.95 7.55
C PHE A 213 -3.78 0.78 8.47
N ALA A 214 -2.68 0.10 8.17
CA ALA A 214 -2.08 -0.90 9.05
C ALA A 214 -0.57 -0.67 9.16
N CYS A 215 -0.08 -0.69 10.40
CA CYS A 215 1.32 -0.54 10.74
C CYS A 215 1.94 -1.91 11.02
N LYS A 216 2.79 -2.40 10.10
CA LYS A 216 3.43 -3.71 10.23
C LYS A 216 4.87 -3.59 10.70
N ALA A 217 5.22 -4.32 11.75
CA ALA A 217 6.56 -4.28 12.33
C ALA A 217 7.63 -4.63 11.29
N LEU A 218 8.75 -3.93 11.37
CA LEU A 218 10.01 -4.30 10.76
C LEU A 218 10.96 -4.69 11.88
N ASN A 219 11.44 -5.94 11.88
CA ASN A 219 12.28 -6.46 12.94
C ASN A 219 13.69 -6.76 12.44
N TYR A 220 14.68 -6.45 13.27
CA TYR A 220 16.02 -7.01 13.19
C TYR A 220 16.05 -8.33 13.92
N ARG A 221 16.45 -9.40 13.23
CA ARG A 221 16.60 -10.74 13.79
C ARG A 221 18.06 -10.96 14.13
N THR A 222 18.36 -11.00 15.43
CA THR A 222 19.74 -10.97 15.94
C THR A 222 20.51 -12.25 15.63
N PHE A 223 19.84 -13.41 15.66
CA PHE A 223 20.50 -14.70 15.40
C PHE A 223 20.94 -14.86 13.94
N GLU A 224 20.18 -14.28 13.01
CA GLU A 224 20.47 -14.34 11.58
C GLU A 224 21.13 -13.07 11.04
N ASN A 225 21.37 -12.06 11.89
CA ASN A 225 21.93 -10.76 11.53
C ASN A 225 21.24 -10.11 10.30
N LYS A 226 19.90 -10.17 10.24
CA LYS A 226 19.11 -9.70 9.09
C LYS A 226 17.81 -9.02 9.48
N PHE A 227 17.31 -8.14 8.61
CA PHE A 227 15.98 -7.53 8.70
C PHE A 227 15.30 -7.56 7.33
N ASP A 228 13.98 -7.29 7.25
CA ASP A 228 13.18 -7.47 6.03
C ASP A 228 13.35 -6.35 4.98
N GLY A 229 14.61 -5.98 4.72
CA GLY A 229 15.03 -5.03 3.71
C GLY A 229 14.90 -3.57 4.13
N ASP A 230 15.40 -2.70 3.25
CA ASP A 230 15.44 -1.27 3.49
C ASP A 230 14.10 -0.60 3.16
N ARG A 231 13.22 -0.50 4.15
CA ARG A 231 11.85 -0.01 3.99
C ARG A 231 11.60 1.26 4.79
N PRO A 232 10.91 2.27 4.22
CA PRO A 232 10.46 3.43 4.97
C PRO A 232 9.53 3.05 6.13
N LEU A 233 9.64 3.77 7.23
CA LEU A 233 8.90 3.51 8.48
C LEU A 233 8.01 4.70 8.83
N ALA A 234 6.73 4.44 9.12
CA ALA A 234 5.81 5.49 9.57
C ALA A 234 5.96 5.82 11.06
N VAL A 235 6.31 4.82 11.87
CA VAL A 235 6.73 5.02 13.26
C VAL A 235 8.06 4.30 13.44
N GLN A 236 9.03 4.98 14.00
CA GLN A 236 10.39 4.45 14.15
C GLN A 236 10.74 4.29 15.62
N ILE A 237 11.64 3.35 15.89
CA ILE A 237 12.29 3.24 17.19
C ILE A 237 13.72 3.73 17.02
N GLU A 238 14.00 4.93 17.52
CA GLU A 238 15.36 5.40 17.72
C GLU A 238 15.91 4.73 18.98
N TRP A 239 16.83 3.78 18.81
CA TRP A 239 17.44 3.09 19.94
C TRP A 239 18.55 3.94 20.55
N LYS A 240 18.52 4.06 21.88
CA LYS A 240 19.48 4.82 22.68
C LYS A 240 20.03 3.97 23.81
N ILE A 241 21.15 4.44 24.37
CA ILE A 241 21.68 3.94 25.63
C ILE A 241 21.42 5.02 26.67
N ILE A 242 20.61 4.67 27.67
CA ILE A 242 20.29 5.53 28.80
C ILE A 242 20.61 4.72 30.04
N GLU A 243 21.52 5.21 30.88
CA GLU A 243 21.96 4.52 32.11
C GLU A 243 22.38 3.06 31.83
N ASP A 244 23.26 2.86 30.84
CA ASP A 244 23.76 1.56 30.37
C ASP A 244 22.67 0.56 29.92
N LYS A 245 21.47 1.06 29.61
CA LYS A 245 20.35 0.24 29.12
C LYS A 245 19.92 0.62 27.72
N LEU A 246 19.73 -0.40 26.89
CA LEU A 246 19.06 -0.28 25.60
C LEU A 246 17.62 0.20 25.82
N SER A 247 17.35 1.40 25.32
CA SER A 247 16.13 2.15 25.58
C SER A 247 15.52 2.64 24.27
N PRO A 248 14.22 2.41 24.01
CA PRO A 248 13.57 2.86 22.78
C PRO A 248 13.08 4.31 22.91
N ASN A 249 13.24 5.08 21.85
CA ASN A 249 12.58 6.37 21.66
C ASN A 249 11.68 6.32 20.42
N PHE A 250 10.37 6.50 20.60
CA PHE A 250 9.40 6.40 19.51
C PHE A 250 9.35 7.72 18.73
N ILE A 251 9.48 7.66 17.40
CA ILE A 251 9.41 8.82 16.51
C ILE A 251 8.19 8.70 15.59
N PHE A 252 7.19 9.55 15.82
CA PHE A 252 5.94 9.61 15.04
C PHE A 252 5.90 10.77 14.03
N ASN A 253 6.58 11.87 14.32
CA ASN A 253 6.45 13.15 13.62
C ASN A 253 7.30 13.28 12.35
N ARG A 254 7.97 12.21 11.93
CA ARG A 254 8.78 12.15 10.70
C ARG A 254 8.48 10.87 9.91
N PRO A 255 7.24 10.67 9.46
CA PRO A 255 6.85 9.43 8.81
C PRO A 255 7.59 9.25 7.47
N LEU A 256 8.02 8.03 7.19
CA LEU A 256 8.67 7.60 5.94
C LEU A 256 10.00 8.32 5.60
N SER A 257 10.51 9.20 6.47
CA SER A 257 11.78 9.91 6.23
C SER A 257 13.02 9.08 6.58
N PHE A 258 12.84 7.97 7.31
CA PHE A 258 13.90 7.02 7.63
C PHE A 258 13.49 5.62 7.20
N ASN A 259 14.49 4.81 6.95
CA ASN A 259 14.35 3.47 6.45
C ASN A 259 14.93 2.44 7.45
N GLY A 260 14.56 1.18 7.23
CA GLY A 260 15.00 0.06 8.08
C GLY A 260 16.52 -0.03 8.22
N LYS A 261 17.29 0.33 7.19
CA LYS A 261 18.76 0.26 7.24
C LYS A 261 19.35 1.22 8.28
N ILE A 262 18.95 2.49 8.24
CA ILE A 262 19.45 3.51 9.18
C ILE A 262 19.15 3.10 10.63
N VAL A 263 17.91 2.65 10.89
CA VAL A 263 17.51 2.26 12.25
C VAL A 263 18.22 0.97 12.70
N ALA A 264 18.41 0.00 11.80
CA ALA A 264 19.16 -1.21 12.10
C ALA A 264 20.63 -0.93 12.43
N GLU A 265 21.28 -0.01 11.70
CA GLU A 265 22.65 0.42 11.98
C GLU A 265 22.76 1.12 13.34
N ASN A 266 21.83 2.04 13.65
CA ASN A 266 21.74 2.66 14.97
C ASN A 266 21.58 1.61 16.09
N LEU A 267 20.64 0.66 15.95
CA LEU A 267 20.45 -0.41 16.92
C LEU A 267 21.73 -1.24 17.10
N LYS A 268 22.38 -1.66 15.99
CA LYS A 268 23.61 -2.45 16.04
C LYS A 268 24.74 -1.74 16.78
N ASN A 269 24.86 -0.42 16.61
CA ASN A 269 25.84 0.37 17.36
C ASN A 269 25.55 0.35 18.87
N CYS A 270 24.27 0.47 19.26
CA CYS A 270 23.88 0.36 20.67
C CYS A 270 24.18 -1.04 21.24
N LEU A 271 23.83 -2.10 20.51
CA LEU A 271 24.08 -3.49 20.92
C LEU A 271 25.58 -3.75 21.11
N SER A 272 26.41 -3.28 20.18
CA SER A 272 27.87 -3.39 20.25
C SER A 272 28.43 -2.70 21.50
N HIS A 273 28.01 -1.46 21.78
CA HIS A 273 28.44 -0.71 22.96
C HIS A 273 28.07 -1.41 24.28
N LEU A 274 26.89 -2.05 24.32
CA LEU A 274 26.41 -2.82 25.48
C LEU A 274 26.96 -4.25 25.56
N ASN A 275 27.83 -4.65 24.62
CA ASN A 275 28.35 -6.02 24.47
C ASN A 275 27.24 -7.09 24.32
N ILE A 276 26.11 -6.73 23.69
CA ILE A 276 24.99 -7.62 23.40
C ILE A 276 25.19 -8.19 21.99
N ARG A 277 25.40 -9.50 21.88
CA ARG A 277 25.56 -10.19 20.58
C ARG A 277 24.20 -10.53 19.98
N ASN A 278 23.28 -10.98 20.82
CA ASN A 278 21.90 -11.29 20.44
C ASN A 278 20.96 -11.14 21.66
N THR A 279 19.67 -11.39 21.47
CA THR A 279 18.68 -11.21 22.54
C THR A 279 18.88 -12.12 23.75
N ASP A 280 19.64 -13.21 23.66
CA ASP A 280 19.91 -14.07 24.82
C ASP A 280 20.83 -13.37 25.84
N ASP A 281 21.64 -12.39 25.42
CA ASP A 281 22.48 -11.57 26.31
C ASP A 281 21.68 -10.45 27.03
N ILE A 282 20.40 -10.24 26.65
CA ILE A 282 19.56 -9.18 27.21
C ILE A 282 18.99 -9.58 28.57
N ASN A 283 19.18 -8.69 29.55
CA ASN A 283 18.72 -8.82 30.93
C ASN A 283 18.34 -7.45 31.53
N SER A 284 17.92 -7.42 32.80
CA SER A 284 17.45 -6.21 33.48
C SER A 284 18.51 -5.12 33.65
N ASN A 285 19.80 -5.45 33.51
CA ASN A 285 20.89 -4.51 33.68
C ASN A 285 21.22 -3.77 32.38
N ASN A 286 20.94 -4.36 31.22
CA ASN A 286 21.34 -3.81 29.91
C ASN A 286 20.16 -3.47 28.97
N ALA A 287 18.90 -3.68 29.39
CA ALA A 287 17.73 -3.25 28.65
C ALA A 287 16.58 -2.84 29.57
N MET A 288 15.73 -1.95 29.08
CA MET A 288 14.47 -1.60 29.75
C MET A 288 13.48 -2.77 29.73
N LYS A 289 13.21 -3.36 30.91
CA LYS A 289 12.36 -4.55 31.08
C LYS A 289 10.95 -4.39 30.49
N ASP A 290 10.40 -3.18 30.51
CA ASP A 290 9.06 -2.88 29.99
C ASP A 290 8.92 -3.18 28.49
N TYR A 291 10.03 -3.19 27.74
CA TYR A 291 10.03 -3.48 26.31
C TYR A 291 10.50 -4.89 25.96
N VAL A 292 10.90 -5.69 26.95
CA VAL A 292 11.33 -7.09 26.75
C VAL A 292 10.14 -8.03 26.91
N TYR A 293 10.02 -8.96 25.96
CA TYR A 293 9.14 -10.12 25.99
C TYR A 293 10.00 -11.37 26.17
N GLU A 294 9.84 -12.03 27.31
CA GLU A 294 10.61 -13.19 27.75
C GLU A 294 9.69 -14.28 28.31
#